data_AF-A0A497LZ08-F1
#
_entry.id   AF-A0A497LZ08-F1
#
_cell.length_a   1.000
_cell.length_b   1.000
_cell.length_c   1.000
_cell.angle_alpha   90.00
_cell.angle_beta   90.00
_cell.angle_gamma   90.00
#
_symmetry.space_group_name_H-M   'P 1'
#
loop_
_entity.id
_entity.type
_entity.pdbx_description
1 polymer ?
#
loop_
_entity_poly.entity_id
_entity_poly.type
_entity_poly.pdbx_seq_one_letter_code
_entity_poly.pdbx_strand_id
1 'polypeptide(L)'
;MEAELLSVLRKSIPRKPVLLILESLSDGCRDLTVRTIGFLVREISKHLRDFANIDIKIELLSKPKIKDISVFYDKLLLTIFVNPELLAKDLMLYYSCVGVDPIDALFYIFMHEYGHHQLNIMSLNPITNIESRGYYAIYCKFEDYVISKFLREDQYRKIESRILLFNALRSYEALSISLIDNLFEWHIDYLARTIITKYMDNIATVALALALDYLETRKIVSGIPERVSDVIKTIETYMRRVSEDEIKLIPKLAYKAWFDCYKKL
;
A
#
# COMPACT_ATOMS: atom_id res chain seq x y z
N MET A 1 20.18 6.57 5.93
CA MET A 1 20.53 5.12 5.99
C MET A 1 19.99 4.39 4.74
N GLU A 2 18.73 4.63 4.38
CA GLU A 2 18.04 3.98 3.25
C GLU A 2 18.73 4.15 1.88
N ALA A 3 19.36 5.30 1.65
CA ALA A 3 20.13 5.56 0.44
C ALA A 3 21.31 4.58 0.27
N GLU A 4 21.92 4.14 1.37
CA GLU A 4 23.01 3.15 1.35
C GLU A 4 22.47 1.77 0.98
N LEU A 5 21.38 1.33 1.62
CA LEU A 5 20.73 0.06 1.28
C LEU A 5 20.34 0.01 -0.19
N LEU A 6 19.69 1.05 -0.71
CA LEU A 6 19.32 1.11 -2.12
C LEU A 6 20.55 1.09 -3.04
N SER A 7 21.64 1.78 -2.66
CA SER A 7 22.90 1.74 -3.41
C SER A 7 23.51 0.34 -3.46
N VAL A 8 23.50 -0.38 -2.33
CA VAL A 8 23.97 -1.76 -2.23
C VAL A 8 23.12 -2.68 -3.09
N LEU A 9 21.78 -2.59 -2.99
CA LEU A 9 20.87 -3.39 -3.81
C LEU A 9 21.08 -3.19 -5.31
N ARG A 10 21.25 -1.95 -5.76
CA ARG A 10 21.53 -1.63 -7.17
C ARG A 10 22.87 -2.20 -7.67
N LYS A 11 23.83 -2.43 -6.77
CA LYS A 11 25.13 -3.04 -7.10
C LYS A 11 25.08 -4.57 -7.06
N SER A 12 24.34 -5.14 -6.10
CA SER A 12 24.28 -6.59 -5.88
C SER A 12 23.29 -7.32 -6.79
N ILE A 13 22.18 -6.67 -7.14
CA ILE A 13 21.15 -7.25 -8.01
C ILE A 13 21.51 -6.92 -9.46
N PRO A 14 21.85 -7.92 -10.30
CA PRO A 14 22.14 -7.67 -11.70
C PRO A 14 20.84 -7.26 -12.40
N ARG A 15 20.91 -6.21 -13.23
CA ARG A 15 19.72 -5.66 -13.92
C ARG A 15 19.12 -6.63 -14.93
N LYS A 16 19.94 -7.52 -15.51
CA LYS A 16 19.52 -8.49 -16.54
C LYS A 16 18.46 -9.49 -16.02
N PRO A 17 18.65 -10.20 -14.88
CA PRO A 17 17.60 -10.99 -14.21
C PRO A 17 16.29 -10.27 -14.00
N VAL A 18 16.36 -8.98 -13.62
CA VAL A 18 15.18 -8.16 -13.36
C VAL A 18 14.38 -7.90 -14.66
N LEU A 19 15.07 -7.63 -15.76
CA LEU A 19 14.43 -7.47 -17.08
C LEU A 19 13.90 -8.81 -17.63
N LEU A 20 14.57 -9.92 -17.34
CA LEU A 20 14.10 -11.27 -17.71
C LEU A 20 12.76 -11.63 -17.06
N ILE A 21 12.43 -11.08 -15.89
CA ILE A 21 11.08 -11.24 -15.28
C ILE A 21 10.01 -10.59 -16.16
N LEU A 22 10.31 -9.43 -16.74
CA LEU A 22 9.39 -8.69 -17.60
C LEU A 22 9.09 -9.49 -18.87
N GLU A 23 10.12 -10.10 -19.45
CA GLU A 23 9.99 -10.98 -20.63
C GLU A 23 9.28 -12.31 -20.28
N SER A 24 9.62 -12.94 -19.15
CA SER A 24 9.07 -14.25 -18.78
C SER A 24 7.57 -14.21 -18.44
N LEU A 25 7.07 -13.06 -17.97
CA LEU A 25 5.64 -12.84 -17.76
C LEU A 25 4.87 -12.78 -19.08
N SER A 26 5.46 -12.17 -20.12
CA SER A 26 4.88 -12.14 -21.47
C SER A 26 4.82 -13.54 -22.08
N ASP A 27 5.81 -14.38 -21.80
CA ASP A 27 5.91 -15.75 -22.34
C ASP A 27 5.19 -16.81 -21.48
N GLY A 28 4.61 -16.43 -20.34
CA GLY A 28 3.88 -17.35 -19.45
C GLY A 28 4.76 -18.37 -18.71
N CYS A 29 6.07 -18.13 -18.59
CA CYS A 29 7.00 -19.07 -17.95
C CYS A 29 7.00 -18.92 -16.42
N ARG A 30 6.07 -19.60 -15.76
CA ARG A 30 5.87 -19.56 -14.31
C ARG A 30 7.12 -19.95 -13.50
N ASP A 31 7.79 -21.05 -13.87
CA ASP A 31 8.93 -21.57 -13.10
C ASP A 31 10.12 -20.62 -13.13
N LEU A 32 10.39 -19.99 -14.27
CA LEU A 32 11.43 -18.97 -14.40
C LEU A 32 11.11 -17.74 -13.57
N THR A 33 9.85 -17.29 -13.58
CA THR A 33 9.37 -16.17 -12.76
C THR A 33 9.60 -16.45 -11.27
N VAL A 34 9.16 -17.61 -10.77
CA VAL A 34 9.32 -18.01 -9.37
C VAL A 34 10.79 -18.11 -8.98
N ARG A 35 11.64 -18.71 -9.81
CA ARG A 35 13.08 -18.82 -9.55
C ARG A 35 13.77 -17.46 -9.49
N THR A 36 13.43 -16.56 -10.42
CA THR A 36 14.07 -15.25 -10.51
C THR A 36 13.64 -14.35 -9.36
N ILE A 37 12.34 -14.31 -9.05
CA ILE A 37 11.85 -13.60 -7.85
C ILE A 37 12.46 -14.22 -6.59
N GLY A 38 12.54 -15.54 -6.48
CA GLY A 38 13.18 -16.19 -5.34
C GLY A 38 14.65 -15.80 -5.16
N PHE A 39 15.40 -15.59 -6.25
CA PHE A 39 16.74 -15.00 -6.19
C PHE A 39 16.71 -13.57 -5.65
N LEU A 40 15.84 -12.71 -6.19
CA LEU A 40 15.73 -11.30 -5.75
C LEU A 40 15.34 -11.16 -4.28
N VAL A 41 14.40 -11.98 -3.80
CA VAL A 41 13.99 -12.01 -2.40
C VAL A 41 15.15 -12.42 -1.50
N ARG A 42 15.98 -13.39 -1.91
CA ARG A 42 17.16 -13.79 -1.12
C ARG A 42 18.17 -12.65 -1.01
N GLU A 43 18.47 -11.95 -2.11
CA GLU A 43 19.41 -10.83 -2.09
C GLU A 43 18.89 -9.68 -1.20
N ILE A 44 17.61 -9.33 -1.33
CA ILE A 44 16.99 -8.32 -0.47
C ILE A 44 16.97 -8.73 0.99
N SER A 45 16.60 -9.98 1.29
CA SER A 45 16.55 -10.50 2.65
C SER A 45 17.94 -10.49 3.32
N LYS A 46 19.00 -10.77 2.56
CA LYS A 46 20.37 -10.68 3.05
C LYS A 46 20.70 -9.24 3.45
N HIS A 47 20.52 -8.30 2.53
CA HIS A 47 20.88 -6.90 2.77
C HIS A 47 19.99 -6.21 3.80
N LEU A 48 18.70 -6.55 3.89
CA LEU A 48 17.81 -6.04 4.92
C LEU A 48 18.19 -6.53 6.32
N ARG A 49 18.61 -7.79 6.48
CA ARG A 49 19.05 -8.31 7.77
C ARG A 49 20.33 -7.63 8.25
N ASP A 50 21.29 -7.45 7.34
CA ASP A 50 22.53 -6.73 7.62
C ASP A 50 22.25 -5.26 8.00
N PHE A 51 21.24 -4.64 7.37
CA PHE A 51 20.86 -3.24 7.58
C PHE A 51 20.04 -2.99 8.85
N ALA A 52 19.00 -3.78 9.07
CA ALA A 52 18.02 -3.55 10.13
C ALA A 52 18.50 -4.06 11.50
N ASN A 53 19.52 -4.92 11.54
CA ASN A 53 19.94 -5.64 12.75
C ASN A 53 18.76 -6.32 13.48
N ILE A 54 17.77 -6.76 12.70
CA ILE A 54 16.50 -7.31 13.18
C ILE A 54 16.23 -8.62 12.43
N ASP A 55 15.73 -9.60 13.18
CA ASP A 55 15.40 -10.94 12.70
C ASP A 55 14.03 -10.96 12.01
N ILE A 56 13.87 -10.15 10.94
CA ILE A 56 12.67 -10.20 10.11
C ILE A 56 12.78 -11.37 9.12
N LYS A 57 11.81 -12.27 9.16
CA LYS A 57 11.74 -13.41 8.25
C LYS A 57 11.08 -12.99 6.95
N ILE A 58 11.62 -13.45 5.83
CA ILE A 58 11.03 -13.25 4.51
C ILE A 58 10.86 -14.61 3.85
N GLU A 59 9.62 -14.96 3.50
CA GLU A 59 9.27 -16.28 2.97
C GLU A 59 8.49 -16.19 1.65
N LEU A 60 8.81 -17.09 0.72
CA LEU A 60 8.04 -17.25 -0.51
C LEU A 60 6.80 -18.10 -0.23
N LEU A 61 5.65 -17.64 -0.70
CA LEU A 61 4.42 -18.43 -0.63
C LEU A 61 4.51 -19.60 -1.61
N SER A 62 4.48 -20.82 -1.06
CA SER A 62 4.51 -22.07 -1.82
C SER A 62 3.17 -22.36 -2.54
N LYS A 63 2.08 -21.74 -2.09
CA LYS A 63 0.76 -21.75 -2.75
C LYS A 63 0.11 -20.38 -2.56
N PRO A 64 -0.66 -19.86 -3.54
CA PRO A 64 -1.47 -18.67 -3.35
C PRO A 64 -2.56 -18.98 -2.31
N LYS A 65 -2.27 -18.73 -1.03
CA LYS A 65 -3.17 -19.03 0.09
C LYS A 65 -4.06 -17.82 0.46
N ILE A 66 -3.68 -16.60 0.09
CA ILE A 66 -4.34 -15.37 0.57
C ILE A 66 -4.21 -14.27 -0.51
N LYS A 67 -5.36 -13.75 -0.97
CA LYS A 67 -5.64 -12.47 -1.67
C LYS A 67 -4.72 -12.01 -2.82
N ASP A 68 -5.23 -11.10 -3.65
CA ASP A 68 -4.51 -10.39 -4.72
C ASP A 68 -3.44 -9.40 -4.17
N ILE A 69 -2.54 -9.87 -3.31
CA ILE A 69 -1.47 -9.06 -2.70
C ILE A 69 -0.12 -9.71 -3.00
N SER A 70 0.81 -8.91 -3.53
CA SER A 70 2.14 -9.38 -3.93
C SER A 70 3.09 -9.63 -2.77
N VAL A 71 3.12 -8.72 -1.80
CA VAL A 71 3.95 -8.81 -0.60
C VAL A 71 3.15 -8.27 0.58
N PHE A 72 3.22 -8.94 1.73
CA PHE A 72 2.58 -8.45 2.95
C PHE A 72 3.31 -8.94 4.20
N TYR A 73 3.27 -8.14 5.26
CA TYR A 73 3.74 -8.49 6.59
C TYR A 73 2.63 -9.16 7.42
N ASP A 74 2.91 -10.37 7.91
CA ASP A 74 2.05 -11.07 8.86
C ASP A 74 2.46 -10.74 10.30
N LYS A 75 1.58 -10.03 11.02
CA LYS A 75 1.83 -9.58 12.40
C LYS A 75 1.94 -10.73 13.42
N LEU A 76 1.31 -11.88 13.16
CA LEU A 76 1.31 -13.03 14.07
C LEU A 76 2.59 -13.86 13.90
N LEU A 77 2.99 -14.08 12.65
CA LEU A 77 4.17 -14.87 12.32
C LEU A 77 5.47 -14.05 12.30
N LEU A 78 5.35 -12.72 12.34
CA LEU A 78 6.47 -11.78 12.21
C LEU A 78 7.27 -12.00 10.91
N THR A 79 6.55 -12.32 9.83
CA THR A 79 7.15 -12.72 8.55
C THR A 79 6.58 -11.87 7.41
N ILE A 80 7.45 -11.40 6.52
CA ILE A 80 7.06 -10.85 5.22
C ILE A 80 6.85 -12.02 4.26
N PHE A 81 5.64 -12.19 3.78
CA PHE A 81 5.32 -13.17 2.74
C PHE A 81 5.35 -12.55 1.37
N VAL A 82 5.90 -13.28 0.40
CA VAL A 82 6.01 -12.85 -0.99
C VAL A 82 5.30 -13.86 -1.89
N ASN A 83 4.35 -13.37 -2.69
CA ASN A 83 3.79 -14.10 -3.81
C ASN A 83 4.60 -13.77 -5.08
N PRO A 84 5.39 -14.72 -5.62
CA PRO A 84 6.32 -14.42 -6.71
C PRO A 84 5.65 -13.90 -7.98
N GLU A 85 4.50 -14.47 -8.34
CA GLU A 85 3.81 -14.12 -9.59
C GLU A 85 3.17 -12.73 -9.50
N LEU A 86 2.55 -12.43 -8.36
CA LEU A 86 1.95 -11.11 -8.14
C LEU A 86 3.03 -10.03 -8.01
N LEU A 87 4.13 -10.32 -7.31
CA LEU A 87 5.26 -9.40 -7.23
C LEU A 87 5.84 -9.11 -8.62
N ALA A 88 6.03 -10.13 -9.46
CA ALA A 88 6.49 -9.93 -10.83
C ALA A 88 5.55 -9.00 -11.61
N LYS A 89 4.22 -9.17 -11.49
CA LYS A 89 3.23 -8.31 -12.14
C LYS A 89 3.30 -6.87 -11.65
N ASP A 90 3.46 -6.65 -10.35
CA ASP A 90 3.59 -5.31 -9.78
C ASP A 90 4.87 -4.62 -10.26
N LEU A 91 5.99 -5.33 -10.28
CA LEU A 91 7.26 -4.79 -10.81
C LEU A 91 7.13 -4.41 -12.29
N MET A 92 6.48 -5.24 -13.09
CA MET A 92 6.21 -4.94 -14.49
C MET A 92 5.31 -3.70 -14.64
N LEU A 93 4.26 -3.61 -13.83
CA LEU A 93 3.35 -2.48 -13.85
C LEU A 93 4.06 -1.17 -13.48
N TYR A 94 4.85 -1.16 -12.41
CA TYR A 94 5.57 0.03 -11.97
C TYR A 94 6.67 0.45 -12.94
N TYR A 95 7.34 -0.51 -13.58
CA TYR A 95 8.30 -0.20 -14.62
C TYR A 95 7.62 0.39 -15.88
N SER A 96 6.63 -0.31 -16.42
CA SER A 96 6.02 0.05 -17.70
C SER A 96 5.10 1.27 -17.64
N CYS A 97 4.36 1.47 -16.53
CA CYS A 97 3.39 2.55 -16.42
C CYS A 97 3.92 3.76 -15.65
N VAL A 98 4.82 3.55 -14.68
CA VAL A 98 5.32 4.63 -13.80
C VAL A 98 6.78 4.99 -14.12
N GLY A 99 7.53 4.11 -14.80
CA GLY A 99 8.96 4.29 -15.09
C GLY A 99 9.84 4.14 -13.85
N VAL A 100 9.40 3.37 -12.85
CA VAL A 100 10.19 3.08 -11.65
C VAL A 100 11.08 1.88 -11.93
N ASP A 101 12.38 2.00 -11.68
CA ASP A 101 13.29 0.87 -11.85
C ASP A 101 12.86 -0.29 -10.93
N PRO A 102 12.86 -1.55 -11.37
CA PRO A 102 12.27 -2.60 -10.55
C PRO A 102 13.09 -2.87 -9.27
N ILE A 103 14.38 -2.55 -9.23
CA ILE A 103 15.16 -2.62 -7.98
C ILE A 103 14.66 -1.55 -6.99
N ASP A 104 14.36 -0.35 -7.47
CA ASP A 104 13.77 0.72 -6.65
C ASP A 104 12.37 0.33 -6.15
N ALA A 105 11.55 -0.27 -7.01
CA ALA A 105 10.22 -0.76 -6.64
C ALA A 105 10.30 -1.88 -5.60
N LEU A 106 11.22 -2.84 -5.77
CA LEU A 106 11.50 -3.87 -4.78
C LEU A 106 11.93 -3.27 -3.44
N PHE A 107 12.89 -2.36 -3.46
CA PHE A 107 13.33 -1.64 -2.26
C PHE A 107 12.15 -0.98 -1.55
N TYR A 108 11.30 -0.25 -2.28
CA TYR A 108 10.10 0.37 -1.74
C TYR A 108 9.16 -0.65 -1.09
N ILE A 109 8.82 -1.73 -1.78
CA ILE A 109 7.87 -2.74 -1.29
C ILE A 109 8.38 -3.35 0.02
N PHE A 110 9.64 -3.79 0.07
CA PHE A 110 10.15 -4.44 1.28
C PHE A 110 10.40 -3.48 2.43
N MET A 111 10.81 -2.23 2.16
CA MET A 111 10.93 -1.20 3.20
C MET A 111 9.57 -0.78 3.76
N HIS A 112 8.52 -0.84 2.94
CA HIS A 112 7.15 -0.60 3.37
C HIS A 112 6.69 -1.68 4.36
N GLU A 113 6.86 -2.96 3.99
CA GLU A 113 6.50 -4.08 4.88
C GLU A 113 7.35 -4.13 6.15
N TYR A 114 8.63 -3.77 6.05
CA TYR A 114 9.47 -3.56 7.23
C TYR A 114 8.94 -2.42 8.12
N GLY A 115 8.25 -1.43 7.55
CA GLY A 115 7.54 -0.38 8.30
C GLY A 115 6.40 -0.96 9.13
N HIS A 116 5.58 -1.84 8.56
CA HIS A 116 4.54 -2.55 9.32
C HIS A 116 5.15 -3.42 10.43
N HIS A 117 6.31 -4.04 10.20
CA HIS A 117 7.03 -4.75 11.25
C HIS A 117 7.45 -3.81 12.40
N GLN A 118 8.02 -2.64 12.09
CA GLN A 118 8.39 -1.65 13.11
C GLN A 118 7.16 -1.17 13.90
N LEU A 119 6.03 -0.91 13.23
CA LEU A 119 4.78 -0.56 13.90
C LEU A 119 4.26 -1.68 14.80
N ASN A 120 4.40 -2.94 14.38
CA ASN A 120 4.02 -4.09 15.21
C ASN A 120 4.88 -4.19 16.47
N ILE A 121 6.19 -3.98 16.38
CA ILE A 121 7.10 -3.90 17.54
C ILE A 121 6.68 -2.76 18.48
N MET A 122 6.20 -1.63 17.94
CA MET A 122 5.63 -0.53 18.72
C MET A 122 4.25 -0.85 19.35
N SER A 123 3.80 -2.11 19.25
CA SER A 123 2.52 -2.61 19.73
C SER A 123 1.30 -1.93 19.08
N LEU A 124 1.46 -1.50 17.82
CA LEU A 124 0.40 -0.86 17.07
C LEU A 124 -0.51 -1.90 16.42
N ASN A 125 -1.69 -2.08 17.03
CA ASN A 125 -2.68 -3.06 16.62
C ASN A 125 -4.05 -2.41 16.44
N PRO A 126 -4.87 -2.88 15.49
CA PRO A 126 -6.23 -2.41 15.34
C PRO A 126 -7.04 -2.68 16.62
N ILE A 127 -8.06 -1.85 16.89
CA ILE A 127 -9.00 -2.08 17.99
C ILE A 127 -9.64 -3.47 17.84
N THR A 128 -9.55 -4.27 18.90
CA THR A 128 -10.15 -5.60 18.96
C THR A 128 -11.68 -5.50 18.97
N ASN A 129 -12.37 -6.50 18.41
CA ASN A 129 -13.83 -6.59 18.31
C ASN A 129 -14.51 -5.66 17.28
N ILE A 130 -13.77 -5.09 16.33
CA ILE A 130 -14.37 -4.42 15.18
C ILE A 130 -14.38 -5.37 13.98
N GLU A 131 -15.57 -5.79 13.55
CA GLU A 131 -15.77 -6.65 12.38
C GLU A 131 -16.20 -5.84 11.15
N SER A 132 -15.46 -4.77 10.83
CA SER A 132 -15.78 -3.88 9.71
C SER A 132 -14.65 -3.85 8.69
N ARG A 133 -14.91 -4.35 7.48
CA ARG A 133 -13.96 -4.27 6.35
C ARG A 133 -13.55 -2.82 6.06
N GLY A 134 -14.49 -1.88 6.18
CA GLY A 134 -14.22 -0.46 5.95
C GLY A 134 -13.28 0.13 6.99
N TYR A 135 -13.43 -0.27 8.25
CA TYR A 135 -12.50 0.13 9.31
C TYR A 135 -11.08 -0.39 9.03
N TYR A 136 -10.93 -1.67 8.70
CA TYR A 136 -9.60 -2.24 8.42
C TYR A 136 -8.94 -1.61 7.21
N ALA A 137 -9.70 -1.30 6.14
CA ALA A 137 -9.15 -0.60 4.96
C ALA A 137 -8.60 0.78 5.34
N ILE A 138 -9.34 1.55 6.15
CA ILE A 138 -8.88 2.85 6.64
C ILE A 138 -7.68 2.67 7.58
N TYR A 139 -7.76 1.75 8.54
CA TYR A 139 -6.68 1.48 9.49
C TYR A 139 -5.36 1.14 8.80
N CYS A 140 -5.36 0.23 7.82
CA CYS A 140 -4.17 -0.09 7.03
C CYS A 140 -3.56 1.17 6.41
N LYS A 141 -4.38 2.05 5.83
CA LYS A 141 -3.89 3.29 5.20
C LYS A 141 -3.34 4.30 6.22
N PHE A 142 -3.79 4.27 7.48
CA PHE A 142 -3.15 5.05 8.55
C PHE A 142 -1.77 4.48 8.92
N GLU A 143 -1.60 3.16 8.90
CA GLU A 143 -0.27 2.56 9.05
C GLU A 143 0.64 3.00 7.92
N ASP A 144 0.18 2.89 6.67
CA ASP A 144 0.91 3.35 5.47
C ASP A 144 1.35 4.81 5.63
N TYR A 145 0.41 5.70 6.01
CA TYR A 145 0.69 7.13 6.23
C TYR A 145 1.82 7.35 7.24
N VAL A 146 1.82 6.62 8.35
CA VAL A 146 2.85 6.77 9.39
C VAL A 146 4.19 6.19 8.95
N ILE A 147 4.18 5.09 8.19
CA ILE A 147 5.39 4.54 7.58
C ILE A 147 6.03 5.62 6.71
N SER A 148 5.28 6.19 5.76
CA SER A 148 5.77 7.21 4.83
C SER A 148 6.25 8.48 5.54
N LYS A 149 5.44 8.97 6.49
CA LYS A 149 5.66 10.30 7.09
C LYS A 149 6.72 10.29 8.18
N PHE A 150 6.73 9.28 9.04
CA PHE A 150 7.54 9.29 10.27
C PHE A 150 8.65 8.23 10.28
N LEU A 151 8.47 7.07 9.64
CA LEU A 151 9.45 5.98 9.71
C LEU A 151 10.45 5.94 8.54
N ARG A 152 10.13 6.60 7.42
CA ARG A 152 10.91 6.49 6.18
C ARG A 152 11.60 7.80 5.81
N GLU A 153 12.73 7.68 5.12
CA GLU A 153 13.54 8.82 4.69
C GLU A 153 13.15 9.28 3.27
N ASP A 154 13.80 10.35 2.78
CA ASP A 154 13.50 10.97 1.49
C ASP A 154 13.69 10.02 0.31
N GLN A 155 14.65 9.09 0.40
CA GLN A 155 14.91 8.15 -0.69
C GLN A 155 13.74 7.19 -0.91
N TYR A 156 13.13 6.70 0.17
CA TYR A 156 11.90 5.92 0.11
C TYR A 156 10.74 6.77 -0.41
N ARG A 157 10.50 7.96 0.17
CA ARG A 157 9.40 8.85 -0.23
C ARG A 157 9.45 9.27 -1.69
N LYS A 158 10.65 9.43 -2.26
CA LYS A 158 10.84 9.73 -3.69
C LYS A 158 10.34 8.61 -4.61
N ILE A 159 10.49 7.35 -4.20
CA ILE A 159 10.00 6.20 -4.97
C ILE A 159 8.50 6.03 -4.72
N GLU A 160 8.09 6.07 -3.46
CA GLU A 160 6.69 5.95 -3.04
C GLU A 160 5.81 6.99 -3.71
N SER A 161 6.19 8.26 -3.72
CA SER A 161 5.38 9.34 -4.32
C SER A 161 4.98 9.06 -5.77
N ARG A 162 5.84 8.37 -6.54
CA ARG A 162 5.52 7.96 -7.92
C ARG A 162 4.54 6.79 -7.96
N ILE A 163 4.80 5.75 -7.16
CA ILE A 163 3.98 4.53 -7.10
C ILE A 163 2.59 4.82 -6.51
N LEU A 164 2.54 5.49 -5.37
CA LEU A 164 1.31 5.84 -4.67
C LEU A 164 0.47 6.84 -5.48
N LEU A 165 1.09 7.83 -6.15
CA LEU A 165 0.36 8.72 -7.05
C LEU A 165 -0.32 7.94 -8.17
N PHE A 166 0.40 7.02 -8.81
CA PHE A 166 -0.17 6.16 -9.85
C PHE A 166 -1.32 5.29 -9.31
N ASN A 167 -1.15 4.65 -8.15
CA ASN A 167 -2.18 3.83 -7.54
C ASN A 167 -3.41 4.66 -7.09
N ALA A 168 -3.20 5.90 -6.64
CA ALA A 168 -4.27 6.83 -6.29
C ALA A 168 -5.05 7.29 -7.53
N LEU A 169 -4.38 7.56 -8.65
CA LEU A 169 -5.06 7.92 -9.92
C LEU A 169 -5.88 6.75 -10.47
N ARG A 170 -5.36 5.51 -10.42
CA ARG A 170 -6.15 4.32 -10.78
C ARG A 170 -7.35 4.11 -9.86
N SER A 171 -7.16 4.35 -8.56
CA SER A 171 -8.24 4.28 -7.58
C SER A 171 -9.28 5.36 -7.84
N TYR A 172 -8.86 6.56 -8.22
CA TYR A 172 -9.72 7.66 -8.61
C TYR A 172 -10.60 7.31 -9.82
N GLU A 173 -10.01 6.76 -10.88
CA GLU A 173 -10.74 6.30 -12.08
C GLU A 173 -11.77 5.21 -11.73
N ALA A 174 -11.46 4.31 -10.80
CA ALA A 174 -12.40 3.31 -10.34
C ALA A 174 -13.57 3.90 -9.53
N LEU A 175 -13.41 5.10 -8.96
CA LEU A 175 -14.40 5.82 -8.16
C LEU A 175 -15.24 6.81 -8.99
N SER A 176 -14.82 7.17 -10.20
CA SER A 176 -15.56 8.11 -11.08
C SER A 176 -16.81 7.49 -11.71
N ILE A 177 -17.48 6.58 -11.00
CA ILE A 177 -18.70 5.91 -11.43
C ILE A 177 -19.89 6.75 -10.93
N SER A 178 -20.61 7.38 -11.85
CA SER A 178 -21.80 8.21 -11.56
C SER A 178 -22.95 7.45 -10.87
N LEU A 179 -22.91 6.12 -10.88
CA LEU A 179 -23.93 5.27 -10.27
C LEU A 179 -24.12 5.55 -8.77
N ILE A 180 -23.09 5.96 -8.04
CA ILE A 180 -23.20 6.15 -6.58
C ILE A 180 -24.14 7.32 -6.24
N ASP A 181 -24.05 8.45 -6.93
CA ASP A 181 -24.94 9.60 -6.67
C ASP A 181 -26.38 9.26 -7.06
N ASN A 182 -26.58 8.64 -8.22
CA ASN A 182 -27.90 8.21 -8.68
C ASN A 182 -28.59 7.28 -7.66
N LEU A 183 -27.84 6.39 -7.00
CA LEU A 183 -28.40 5.49 -6.00
C LEU A 183 -28.90 6.22 -4.74
N PHE A 184 -28.24 7.31 -4.33
CA PHE A 184 -28.72 8.14 -3.23
C PHE A 184 -29.91 9.00 -3.65
N GLU A 185 -29.91 9.54 -4.88
CA GLU A 185 -31.06 10.27 -5.42
C GLU A 185 -32.31 9.40 -5.53
N TRP A 186 -32.13 8.11 -5.83
CA TRP A 186 -33.23 7.13 -5.88
C TRP A 186 -33.62 6.57 -4.51
N HIS A 187 -33.05 7.08 -3.41
CA HIS A 187 -33.27 6.62 -2.05
C HIS A 187 -32.93 5.13 -1.83
N ILE A 188 -31.95 4.60 -2.57
CA ILE A 188 -31.42 3.23 -2.44
C ILE A 188 -30.12 3.25 -1.62
N ASP A 189 -30.18 3.91 -0.46
CA ASP A 189 -29.03 4.21 0.39
C ASP A 189 -28.25 2.96 0.82
N TYR A 190 -28.94 1.84 1.06
CA TYR A 190 -28.29 0.59 1.46
C TYR A 190 -27.32 0.08 0.37
N LEU A 191 -27.69 0.22 -0.90
CA LEU A 191 -26.88 -0.25 -2.02
C LEU A 191 -25.70 0.69 -2.24
N ALA A 192 -25.93 2.01 -2.14
CA ALA A 192 -24.88 3.00 -2.19
C ALA A 192 -23.83 2.79 -1.09
N ARG A 193 -24.26 2.57 0.16
CA ARG A 193 -23.39 2.23 1.30
C ARG A 193 -22.59 0.96 1.08
N THR A 194 -23.22 -0.05 0.48
CA THR A 194 -22.55 -1.33 0.14
C THR A 194 -21.45 -1.11 -0.89
N ILE A 195 -21.73 -0.32 -1.94
CA ILE A 195 -20.75 0.03 -2.97
C ILE A 195 -19.60 0.83 -2.37
N ILE A 196 -19.88 1.87 -1.58
CA ILE A 196 -18.84 2.68 -0.93
C ILE A 196 -17.96 1.82 -0.02
N THR A 197 -18.55 0.91 0.75
CA THR A 197 -17.80 -0.04 1.59
C THR A 197 -16.90 -0.95 0.75
N LYS A 198 -17.38 -1.40 -0.42
CA LYS A 198 -16.59 -2.21 -1.36
C LYS A 198 -15.38 -1.45 -1.90
N TYR A 199 -15.55 -0.15 -2.17
CA TYR A 199 -14.51 0.74 -2.70
C TYR A 199 -13.69 1.46 -1.61
N MET A 200 -13.87 1.13 -0.32
CA MET A 200 -13.24 1.85 0.78
C MET A 200 -11.70 1.84 0.70
N ASP A 201 -11.10 0.79 0.16
CA ASP A 201 -9.65 0.73 -0.06
C ASP A 201 -9.17 1.74 -1.12
N ASN A 202 -9.92 1.89 -2.23
CA ASN A 202 -9.65 2.92 -3.25
C ASN A 202 -9.82 4.32 -2.67
N ILE A 203 -10.91 4.55 -1.92
CA ILE A 203 -11.19 5.83 -1.24
C ILE A 203 -10.04 6.19 -0.28
N ALA A 204 -9.63 5.25 0.57
CA ALA A 204 -8.58 5.46 1.54
C ALA A 204 -7.19 5.60 0.89
N THR A 205 -6.96 4.98 -0.27
CA THR A 205 -5.73 5.17 -1.08
C THR A 205 -5.65 6.59 -1.65
N VAL A 206 -6.75 7.12 -2.17
CA VAL A 206 -6.80 8.52 -2.63
C VAL A 206 -6.59 9.48 -1.46
N ALA A 207 -7.23 9.22 -0.31
CA ALA A 207 -7.06 10.03 0.89
C ALA A 207 -5.62 10.01 1.42
N LEU A 208 -4.93 8.85 1.37
CA LEU A 208 -3.53 8.72 1.73
C LEU A 208 -2.62 9.59 0.86
N ALA A 209 -2.80 9.52 -0.47
CA ALA A 209 -2.01 10.31 -1.41
C ALA A 209 -2.21 11.82 -1.24
N LEU A 210 -3.45 12.25 -0.91
CA LEU A 210 -3.74 13.63 -0.53
C LEU A 210 -3.07 14.02 0.78
N ALA A 211 -3.17 13.17 1.82
CA ALA A 211 -2.63 13.48 3.15
C ALA A 211 -1.09 13.60 3.16
N LEU A 212 -0.41 12.88 2.27
CA LEU A 212 1.05 12.96 2.05
C LEU A 212 1.46 14.06 1.05
N ASP A 213 0.51 14.84 0.54
CA ASP A 213 0.74 15.90 -0.46
C ASP A 213 1.35 15.40 -1.79
N TYR A 214 1.17 14.11 -2.11
CA TYR A 214 1.61 13.52 -3.40
C TYR A 214 0.61 13.78 -4.53
N LEU A 215 -0.65 13.99 -4.18
CA LEU A 215 -1.72 14.32 -5.10
C LEU A 215 -2.35 15.65 -4.69
N GLU A 216 -2.53 16.55 -5.64
CA GLU A 216 -3.15 17.85 -5.38
C GLU A 216 -4.67 17.73 -5.47
N THR A 217 -5.40 18.29 -4.49
CA THR A 217 -6.87 18.24 -4.42
C THR A 217 -7.53 18.67 -5.74
N ARG A 218 -7.03 19.74 -6.37
CA ARG A 218 -7.54 20.29 -7.63
C ARG A 218 -7.55 19.29 -8.80
N LYS A 219 -6.72 18.25 -8.76
CA LYS A 219 -6.66 17.20 -9.80
C LYS A 219 -7.74 16.12 -9.65
N ILE A 220 -8.45 16.09 -8.52
CA ILE A 220 -9.39 15.00 -8.15
C ILE A 220 -10.84 15.48 -8.09
N VAL A 221 -11.12 16.78 -7.91
CA VAL A 221 -12.49 17.20 -7.58
C VAL A 221 -13.49 17.04 -8.75
N SER A 222 -13.03 16.84 -9.99
CA SER A 222 -13.91 16.75 -11.16
C SER A 222 -14.22 15.30 -11.58
N GLY A 223 -15.37 14.76 -11.15
CA GLY A 223 -15.92 13.49 -11.68
C GLY A 223 -16.13 12.38 -10.65
N ILE A 224 -15.80 12.60 -9.37
CA ILE A 224 -16.19 11.71 -8.28
C ILE A 224 -17.47 12.21 -7.59
N PRO A 225 -18.37 11.30 -7.20
CA PRO A 225 -19.52 11.58 -6.34
C PRO A 225 -19.23 12.44 -5.10
N GLU A 226 -20.07 13.45 -4.82
CA GLU A 226 -19.83 14.41 -3.73
C GLU A 226 -19.66 13.69 -2.38
N ARG A 227 -20.51 12.71 -2.09
CA ARG A 227 -20.42 11.92 -0.86
C ARG A 227 -19.12 11.12 -0.76
N VAL A 228 -18.60 10.61 -1.88
CA VAL A 228 -17.28 9.92 -1.90
C VAL A 228 -16.17 10.92 -1.64
N SER A 229 -16.25 12.12 -2.25
CA SER A 229 -15.31 13.23 -1.99
C SER A 229 -15.27 13.60 -0.50
N ASP A 230 -16.42 13.66 0.16
CA ASP A 230 -16.51 13.96 1.59
C ASP A 230 -15.93 12.87 2.49
N VAL A 231 -16.09 11.60 2.11
CA VAL A 231 -15.42 10.49 2.79
C VAL A 231 -13.89 10.60 2.64
N ILE A 232 -13.39 10.86 1.42
CA ILE A 232 -11.96 11.08 1.16
C ILE A 232 -11.41 12.20 2.06
N LYS A 233 -12.05 13.37 2.06
CA LYS A 233 -11.65 14.53 2.89
C LYS A 233 -11.67 14.20 4.38
N THR A 234 -12.64 13.41 4.83
CA THR A 234 -12.75 13.00 6.24
C THR A 234 -11.54 12.15 6.63
N ILE A 235 -11.21 11.12 5.84
CA ILE A 235 -10.05 10.26 6.09
C ILE A 235 -8.76 11.07 6.05
N GLU A 236 -8.57 11.89 5.01
CA GLU A 236 -7.41 12.78 4.87
C GLU A 236 -7.21 13.67 6.10
N THR A 237 -8.28 14.33 6.55
CA THR A 237 -8.24 15.22 7.72
C THR A 237 -7.77 14.49 8.96
N TYR A 238 -8.23 13.25 9.19
CA TYR A 238 -7.80 12.47 10.34
C TYR A 238 -6.36 11.95 10.20
N MET A 239 -5.90 11.60 9.00
CA MET A 239 -4.49 11.23 8.77
C MET A 239 -3.56 12.41 9.06
N ARG A 240 -3.90 13.61 8.59
CA ARG A 240 -3.10 14.83 8.83
C ARG A 240 -2.98 15.20 10.31
N ARG A 241 -3.91 14.75 11.17
CA ARG A 241 -3.85 14.94 12.63
C ARG A 241 -2.85 14.04 13.34
N VAL A 242 -2.35 12.98 12.71
CA VAL A 242 -1.34 12.12 13.34
C VAL A 242 -0.04 12.92 13.48
N SER A 243 0.47 12.99 14.69
CA SER A 243 1.78 13.54 15.05
C SER A 243 2.73 12.41 15.45
N GLU A 244 4.04 12.69 15.45
CA GLU A 244 5.08 11.70 15.77
C GLU A 244 4.93 11.15 17.20
N ASP A 245 4.60 12.02 18.16
CA ASP A 245 4.37 11.66 19.57
C ASP A 245 3.08 10.84 19.78
N GLU A 246 2.15 10.90 18.82
CA GLU A 246 0.82 10.30 18.91
C GLU A 246 0.62 9.11 17.95
N ILE A 247 1.69 8.54 17.41
CA ILE A 247 1.62 7.34 16.53
C ILE A 247 0.76 6.24 17.18
N LYS A 248 0.90 6.00 18.49
CA LYS A 248 0.11 4.99 19.23
C LYS A 248 -1.41 5.24 19.23
N LEU A 249 -1.87 6.44 18.86
CA LEU A 249 -3.28 6.78 18.76
C LEU A 249 -3.91 6.43 17.41
N ILE A 250 -3.13 5.94 16.43
CA ILE A 250 -3.62 5.52 15.11
C ILE A 250 -4.89 4.65 15.18
N PRO A 251 -4.98 3.57 16.00
CA PRO A 251 -6.17 2.74 16.02
C PRO A 251 -7.44 3.54 16.38
N LYS A 252 -7.31 4.48 17.32
CA LYS A 252 -8.40 5.38 17.75
C LYS A 252 -8.74 6.41 16.68
N LEU A 253 -7.74 6.97 15.99
CA LEU A 253 -7.96 7.94 14.92
C LEU A 253 -8.59 7.30 13.69
N ALA A 254 -8.12 6.13 13.27
CA ALA A 254 -8.71 5.35 12.20
C ALA A 254 -10.16 4.96 12.51
N TYR A 255 -10.45 4.59 13.75
CA TYR A 255 -11.83 4.31 14.19
C TYR A 255 -12.73 5.54 14.10
N LYS A 256 -12.27 6.70 14.60
CA LYS A 256 -13.02 7.95 14.50
C LYS A 256 -13.27 8.35 13.04
N ALA A 257 -12.25 8.23 12.19
CA ALA A 257 -12.38 8.50 10.76
C ALA A 257 -13.44 7.58 10.12
N TRP A 258 -13.35 6.27 10.36
CA TRP A 258 -14.34 5.30 9.88
C TRP A 258 -15.76 5.61 10.37
N PHE A 259 -15.92 5.90 11.66
CA PHE A 259 -17.22 6.18 12.26
C PHE A 259 -17.85 7.47 11.72
N ASP A 260 -17.05 8.52 11.54
CA ASP A 260 -17.52 9.77 10.94
C ASP A 260 -17.86 9.62 9.45
N CYS A 261 -17.13 8.78 8.72
CA CYS A 261 -17.51 8.41 7.35
C CYS A 261 -18.86 7.69 7.34
N TYR A 262 -19.05 6.69 8.21
CA TYR A 262 -20.30 5.94 8.29
C TYR A 262 -21.53 6.81 8.58
N LYS A 263 -21.39 7.85 9.41
CA LYS A 263 -22.48 8.79 9.71
C LYS A 263 -22.90 9.67 8.53
N LYS A 264 -22.00 9.89 7.57
CA LYS A 264 -22.23 10.74 6.38
C LYS A 264 -22.83 9.97 5.21
N LEU A 265 -22.76 8.63 5.25
CA LEU A 265 -23.36 7.73 4.27
C LEU A 265 -24.77 7.34 4.69
#